data_AF-A0A2N1R7D4-F1
#
_entry.id   AF-A0A2N1R7D4-F1
#
_cell.length_a   1.000
_cell.length_b   1.000
_cell.length_c   1.000
_cell.angle_alpha   90.00
_cell.angle_beta   90.00
_cell.angle_gamma   90.00
#
_symmetry.space_group_name_H-M   'P 1'
#
loop_
_entity.id
_entity.type
_entity.pdbx_description
1 polymer ?
#
loop_
_entity_poly.entity_id
_entity_poly.type
_entity_poly.pdbx_seq_one_letter_code
_entity_poly.pdbx_strand_id
1 'polypeptide(L)' 'MSMPLEDLFEYEGNAYEFTVAVNRRAYQLAVLKTPEVEKNNGKVVSLAMRQVFNKQIEYHFE' A
#
# COMPACT_ATOMS: atom_id res chain seq x y z
N MET A 1 -1.43 2.97 13.08
CA MET A 1 -1.03 1.83 12.21
C MET A 1 0.49 1.69 12.17
N SER A 2 0.98 0.45 12.20
CA SER A 2 2.35 0.00 11.90
C SER A 2 2.43 -0.52 10.45
N MET A 3 3.62 -0.50 9.87
CA MET A 3 3.86 -1.08 8.54
C MET A 3 3.79 -2.62 8.61
N PRO A 4 3.21 -3.31 7.61
CA PRO A 4 3.15 -4.77 7.57
C PRO A 4 4.52 -5.36 7.17
N LEU A 5 5.44 -5.40 8.13
CA LEU A 5 6.81 -5.86 7.89
C LEU A 5 6.89 -7.38 7.73
N GLU A 6 6.08 -8.15 8.46
CA GLU A 6 6.03 -9.62 8.32
C GLU A 6 5.62 -10.02 6.90
N ASP A 7 4.50 -9.46 6.41
CA ASP A 7 4.05 -9.67 5.02
C ASP A 7 5.14 -9.25 4.00
N LEU A 8 5.92 -8.21 4.30
CA LEU A 8 7.01 -7.74 3.44
C LEU A 8 8.21 -8.70 3.44
N PHE A 9 8.53 -9.32 4.58
CA PHE A 9 9.60 -10.32 4.67
C PHE A 9 9.21 -11.64 3.99
N GLU A 10 7.93 -12.01 4.04
CA GLU A 10 7.40 -13.23 3.43
C GLU A 10 7.03 -13.06 1.95
N TYR A 11 7.12 -11.85 1.40
CA TYR A 11 6.74 -11.57 0.02
C TYR A 11 7.76 -12.14 -0.98
N GLU A 12 7.38 -13.21 -1.68
CA GLU A 12 8.20 -13.87 -2.71
C GLU A 12 7.96 -13.33 -4.14
N GLY A 13 7.08 -12.35 -4.32
CA GLY A 13 6.78 -11.77 -5.63
C GLY A 13 7.83 -10.76 -6.10
N ASN A 14 7.57 -10.12 -7.25
CA ASN A 14 8.47 -9.08 -7.77
C ASN A 14 8.42 -7.84 -6.85
N ALA A 15 9.52 -7.61 -6.12
CA ALA A 15 9.64 -6.50 -5.17
C ALA A 15 9.59 -5.12 -5.84
N TYR A 16 10.09 -4.99 -7.08
CA TYR A 16 10.03 -3.74 -7.83
C TYR A 16 8.58 -3.41 -8.20
N GLU A 17 7.88 -4.36 -8.80
CA GLU A 17 6.47 -4.22 -9.18
C GLU A 17 5.59 -3.89 -7.97
N PHE A 18 5.79 -4.62 -6.87
CA PHE A 18 5.12 -4.34 -5.61
C PHE A 18 5.37 -2.92 -5.12
N THR A 19 6.63 -2.49 -5.12
CA THR A 19 7.02 -1.14 -4.69
C THR A 19 6.38 -0.06 -5.57
N VAL A 20 6.32 -0.27 -6.88
CA VAL A 20 5.65 0.66 -7.81
C VAL A 20 4.15 0.72 -7.52
N ALA A 21 3.51 -0.42 -7.30
CA ALA A 21 2.08 -0.48 -6.98
C ALA A 21 1.76 0.24 -5.66
N VAL A 22 2.53 -0.02 -4.60
CA VAL A 22 2.38 0.64 -3.30
C VAL A 22 2.58 2.14 -3.43
N ASN A 23 3.60 2.61 -4.16
CA ASN A 23 3.83 4.04 -4.37
C ASN A 23 2.69 4.73 -5.12
N ARG A 24 2.19 4.12 -6.22
CA ARG A 24 1.05 4.64 -6.96
C ARG A 24 -0.19 4.73 -6.07
N ARG A 25 -0.46 3.71 -5.26
CA ARG A 25 -1.59 3.71 -4.35
C ARG A 25 -1.44 4.72 -3.21
N ALA A 26 -0.25 4.85 -2.62
CA ALA A 26 0.04 5.83 -1.58
C ALA A 26 -0.17 7.25 -2.08
N TYR A 27 0.22 7.55 -3.32
CA TYR A 27 -0.06 8.84 -3.96
C TYR A 27 -1.57 9.11 -4.07
N GLN A 28 -2.36 8.14 -4.55
CA GLN A 28 -3.82 8.28 -4.62
C GLN A 28 -4.42 8.60 -3.24
N LEU A 29 -4.00 7.89 -2.20
CA LEU A 29 -4.45 8.12 -0.82
C LEU A 29 -4.06 9.52 -0.33
N ALA A 30 -2.85 9.98 -0.64
CA ALA A 30 -2.37 11.30 -0.25
C ALA A 30 -3.15 12.45 -0.93
N VAL A 31 -3.53 12.26 -2.19
CA VAL A 31 -4.30 13.25 -2.96
C VAL A 31 -5.77 13.27 -2.52
N LEU A 32 -6.40 12.10 -2.37
CA LEU A 32 -7.82 11.99 -2.07
C LEU A 32 -8.18 12.33 -0.61
N LYS A 33 -7.23 12.19 0.33
CA LYS A 33 -7.41 12.50 1.77
C LYS A 33 -8.71 11.93 2.35
N THR A 34 -8.98 10.67 2.05
CA THR A 34 -10.22 10.00 2.48
C THR A 34 -10.26 9.83 4.01
N PRO A 35 -11.44 9.62 4.63
CA PRO A 35 -11.54 9.35 6.07
C PRO A 35 -10.71 8.16 6.54
N GLU A 36 -10.44 7.20 5.65
CA GLU A 36 -9.55 6.07 5.93
C GLU A 36 -8.11 6.53 6.17
N VAL A 37 -7.64 7.55 5.46
CA VAL A 37 -6.30 8.12 5.65
C VAL A 37 -6.18 8.77 7.03
N GLU A 38 -7.20 9.52 7.46
CA GLU A 38 -7.26 10.12 8.79
C GLU A 38 -7.28 9.06 9.90
N LYS A 39 -8.10 8.00 9.75
CA LYS A 39 -8.14 6.85 10.67
C LYS A 39 -6.78 6.16 10.80
N ASN A 40 -5.92 6.26 9.79
CA ASN A 40 -4.57 5.70 9.79
C ASN A 40 -3.48 6.74 10.05
N ASN A 41 -3.83 7.91 10.63
CA ASN A 41 -2.91 8.98 11.01
C ASN A 41 -2.07 9.51 9.83
N GLY A 42 -2.65 9.55 8.63
CA GLY A 42 -1.94 10.04 7.44
C GLY A 42 -0.82 9.14 6.93
N LYS A 43 -0.64 7.92 7.47
CA LYS A 43 0.41 6.98 7.06
C LYS A 43 0.05 6.26 5.77
N VAL A 44 0.00 7.01 4.67
CA VAL A 44 -0.48 6.55 3.36
C VAL A 44 0.32 5.38 2.77
N VAL A 45 1.63 5.31 3.03
CA VAL A 45 2.47 4.21 2.53
C VAL A 45 2.14 2.89 3.22
N SER A 46 2.06 2.89 4.56
CA SER A 46 1.67 1.70 5.33
C SER A 46 0.25 1.26 5.01
N LEU A 47 -0.67 2.21 4.79
CA LEU A 47 -2.05 1.93 4.39
C LEU A 47 -2.11 1.31 2.98
N ALA A 48 -1.40 1.89 2.02
CA ALA A 48 -1.30 1.37 0.66
C ALA A 48 -0.73 -0.05 0.64
N MET A 49 0.36 -0.28 1.37
CA MET A 49 1.01 -1.58 1.48
C MET A 49 0.04 -2.66 1.98
N ARG A 50 -0.73 -2.35 3.04
CA ARG A 50 -1.77 -3.25 3.54
C ARG A 50 -2.88 -3.50 2.52
N GLN A 51 -3.32 -2.46 1.80
CA GLN A 51 -4.37 -2.60 0.78
C GLN A 51 -3.93 -3.51 -0.36
N VAL A 52 -2.65 -3.48 -0.74
CA VAL A 52 -2.07 -4.37 -1.75
C VAL A 52 -1.93 -5.79 -1.21
N PHE A 53 -1.35 -6.00 -0.02
CA PHE A 53 -1.21 -7.34 0.58
C PHE A 53 -2.56 -8.03 0.79
N ASN A 54 -3.56 -7.29 1.28
CA ASN A 54 -4.91 -7.82 1.51
C ASN A 54 -5.76 -7.94 0.24
N LYS A 55 -5.18 -7.67 -0.94
CA LYS A 55 -5.88 -7.66 -2.24
C LYS A 55 -7.13 -6.77 -2.27
N GLN A 56 -7.14 -5.70 -1.46
CA GLN A 56 -8.16 -4.66 -1.53
C GLN A 56 -7.95 -3.78 -2.77
N ILE A 57 -6.71 -3.71 -3.24
CA ILE A 57 -6.30 -3.09 -4.50
C ILE A 57 -5.37 -4.07 -5.21
N GLU A 58 -5.68 -4.38 -6.45
CA GLU A 58 -4.81 -5.15 -7.34
C GLU A 58 -4.17 -4.20 -8.37
N TYR A 59 -3.00 -4.60 -8.87
CA TYR A 59 -2.29 -3.89 -9.92
C TYR A 59 -2.00 -4.84 -11.07
N HIS A 60 -1.97 -4.30 -12.29
CA HIS A 60 -1.52 -5.00 -13.47
C HIS A 60 -0.47 -4.13 -14.17
N PHE A 61 0.67 -4.72 -14.49
CA PHE A 61 1.69 -4.10 -15.32
C PHE A 61 1.53 -4.65 -16.73
N GLU A 62 1.34 -3.77 -17.70
CA GLU A 62 1.38 -4.08 -19.14
C GLU A 62 2.82 -4.04 -19.67
#